data_AF-A0A0H4T617-F1
#
_entry.id   AF-A0A0H4T617-F1
#
_cell.length_a   1.000
_cell.length_b   1.000
_cell.length_c   1.000
_cell.angle_alpha   90.00
_cell.angle_beta   90.00
_cell.angle_gamma   90.00
#
_symmetry.space_group_name_H-M   'P 1'
#
loop_
_entity.id
_entity.type
_entity.pdbx_description
1 polymer ?
#
loop_
_entity_poly.entity_id
_entity_poly.type
_entity_poly.pdbx_seq_one_letter_code
_entity_poly.pdbx_strand_id
1 'polypeptide(L)'
;MVTPGRRRGTAKGGTRGSFGEYGIKALEEGWITIFPDKPVTQKPAETRMGSGKGNPEFWVAVVKPGRVMFELSGVPEDLAREAMRRAGHKLPIKTKFVMREET
;
A
#
# COMPACT_ATOMS: atom_id res chain seq x y z
N MET A 1 -5.72 -19.99 6.43
CA MET A 1 -5.95 -19.33 5.13
C MET A 1 -7.09 -18.34 5.31
N VAL A 2 -6.75 -17.07 5.52
CA VAL A 2 -7.72 -15.97 5.38
C VAL A 2 -7.97 -15.79 3.89
N THR A 3 -9.23 -15.84 3.48
CA THR A 3 -9.60 -15.48 2.12
C THR A 3 -9.34 -13.97 1.93
N PRO A 4 -8.44 -13.55 1.02
CA PRO A 4 -8.34 -12.15 0.68
C PRO A 4 -9.72 -11.68 0.18
N GLY A 5 -10.22 -10.59 0.76
CA GLY A 5 -11.52 -10.02 0.35
C GLY A 5 -11.47 -9.56 -1.11
N ARG A 6 -12.63 -9.26 -1.71
CA ARG A 6 -12.71 -8.82 -3.12
C ARG A 6 -11.91 -7.52 -3.32
N ARG A 7 -10.87 -7.56 -4.15
CA ARG A 7 -9.90 -6.46 -4.34
C ARG A 7 -10.23 -5.48 -5.48
N ARG A 8 -11.17 -5.85 -6.36
CA ARG A 8 -11.51 -5.07 -7.56
C ARG A 8 -11.93 -3.63 -7.25
N GLY A 9 -11.50 -2.72 -8.13
CA GLY A 9 -11.96 -1.33 -8.19
C GLY A 9 -10.96 -0.30 -7.66
N THR A 10 -11.18 0.96 -8.02
CA THR A 10 -10.34 2.10 -7.66
C THR A 10 -10.48 2.46 -6.17
N ALA A 11 -9.45 3.09 -5.60
CA ALA A 11 -9.51 3.64 -4.25
C ALA A 11 -10.65 4.67 -4.13
N LYS A 12 -11.51 4.50 -3.11
CA LYS A 12 -12.65 5.40 -2.85
C LYS A 12 -12.27 6.64 -2.03
N GLY A 13 -11.11 6.62 -1.37
CA GLY A 13 -10.62 7.70 -0.50
C GLY A 13 -9.10 7.68 -0.36
N GLY A 14 -8.52 8.77 0.14
CA GLY A 14 -7.07 8.95 0.21
C GLY A 14 -6.40 9.01 -1.17
N THR A 15 -7.10 9.57 -2.16
CA THR A 15 -6.65 9.70 -3.56
C THR A 15 -6.00 11.05 -3.86
N ARG A 16 -6.06 11.98 -2.90
CA ARG A 16 -5.50 13.34 -2.92
C ARG A 16 -4.52 13.50 -1.74
N GLY A 17 -3.57 14.41 -1.89
CA GLY A 17 -2.64 14.79 -0.81
C GLY A 17 -3.39 15.45 0.35
N SER A 18 -3.11 15.05 1.58
CA SER A 18 -3.77 15.55 2.80
C SER A 18 -2.85 16.41 3.66
N PHE A 19 -1.60 16.00 3.86
CA PHE A 19 -0.65 16.64 4.77
C PHE A 19 0.59 17.19 4.05
N GLY A 20 1.07 16.54 2.98
CA GLY A 20 2.28 16.95 2.24
C GLY A 20 2.05 17.67 0.90
N GLU A 21 3.13 18.23 0.35
CA GLU A 21 3.17 18.85 -0.98
C GLU A 21 3.45 17.82 -2.09
N TYR A 22 4.21 16.78 -1.75
CA TYR A 22 4.60 15.69 -2.65
C TYR A 22 4.11 14.35 -2.12
N GLY A 23 3.80 13.41 -3.00
CA GLY A 23 3.34 12.07 -2.61
C GLY A 23 3.67 10.99 -3.63
N ILE A 24 3.54 9.72 -3.22
CA ILE A 24 3.49 8.58 -4.16
C ILE A 24 2.14 7.89 -4.15
N LYS A 25 1.63 7.64 -5.35
CA LYS A 25 0.33 7.06 -5.63
C LYS A 25 0.47 5.68 -6.25
N ALA A 26 -0.29 4.71 -5.76
CA ALA A 26 -0.36 3.38 -6.35
C ALA A 26 -1.05 3.44 -7.73
N LEU A 27 -0.43 2.86 -8.75
CA LEU A 27 -1.04 2.69 -10.07
C LEU A 27 -1.76 1.35 -10.22
N GLU A 28 -1.30 0.35 -9.46
CA GLU A 28 -1.81 -1.02 -9.50
C GLU A 28 -2.23 -1.48 -8.09
N GLU A 29 -3.02 -2.55 -8.04
CA GLU A 29 -3.45 -3.14 -6.77
C GLU A 29 -2.32 -3.95 -6.13
N GLY A 30 -2.17 -3.84 -4.81
CA GLY A 30 -1.18 -4.63 -4.11
C GLY A 30 -1.31 -4.58 -2.60
N TRP A 31 -0.40 -5.28 -1.95
CA TRP A 31 -0.34 -5.40 -0.49
C TRP A 31 0.83 -4.57 -0.01
N ILE A 32 0.58 -3.71 0.98
CA ILE A 32 1.59 -2.86 1.58
C ILE A 32 1.51 -3.02 3.09
N THR A 33 2.64 -2.90 3.77
CA THR A 33 2.76 -3.04 5.22
C THR A 33 2.53 -1.72 5.98
N ILE A 34 1.99 -0.69 5.33
CA ILE A 34 1.77 0.63 5.94
C ILE A 34 0.37 0.65 6.55
N PHE A 35 0.37 0.82 7.88
CA PHE A 35 -0.73 0.57 8.81
C PHE A 35 -1.50 -0.72 8.50
N PRO A 36 -0.88 -1.88 8.75
CA PRO A 36 -1.45 -3.15 8.39
C PRO A 36 -2.52 -3.55 9.43
N ASP A 37 -3.77 -3.27 9.14
CA ASP A 37 -4.92 -3.54 10.02
C ASP A 37 -5.49 -4.95 9.85
N LYS A 38 -5.15 -5.63 8.76
CA LYS A 38 -5.73 -6.93 8.42
C LYS A 38 -4.78 -8.09 8.76
N PRO A 39 -5.18 -9.03 9.64
CA PRO A 39 -4.39 -10.24 9.91
C PRO A 39 -4.53 -11.25 8.77
N VAL A 40 -3.41 -11.87 8.38
CA VAL A 40 -3.30 -12.96 7.40
C VAL A 40 -2.79 -14.21 8.11
N THR A 41 -3.51 -15.32 7.93
CA THR A 41 -3.18 -16.61 8.54
C THR A 41 -2.60 -17.55 7.50
N GLN A 42 -1.42 -18.09 7.78
CA GLN A 42 -0.79 -19.16 7.01
C GLN A 42 -0.93 -20.48 7.80
N LYS A 43 -0.87 -21.61 7.09
CA LYS A 43 -0.79 -22.93 7.71
C LYS A 43 0.62 -23.47 7.46
N PRO A 44 1.22 -24.18 8.43
CA PRO A 44 2.48 -24.87 8.21
C PRO A 44 2.35 -25.87 7.04
N ALA A 45 3.42 -25.98 6.25
CA ALA A 45 3.47 -26.79 5.04
C ALA A 45 3.17 -28.28 5.28
N GLU A 46 3.34 -28.76 6.50
CA GLU A 46 3.22 -30.17 6.89
C GLU A 46 1.76 -30.60 7.20
N THR A 47 0.80 -29.66 7.19
CA THR A 47 -0.59 -29.95 7.58
C THR A 47 -1.50 -30.25 6.40
N ARG A 48 -2.35 -31.29 6.52
CA ARG A 48 -3.39 -31.59 5.52
C ARG A 48 -4.43 -30.46 5.48
N MET A 49 -4.97 -30.22 4.28
CA MET A 49 -6.06 -29.26 4.07
C MET A 49 -7.32 -29.70 4.85
N GLY A 50 -8.00 -28.77 5.55
CA GLY A 50 -9.29 -29.05 6.22
C GLY A 50 -9.49 -28.46 7.63
N SER A 51 -8.44 -28.18 8.39
CA SER A 51 -8.58 -27.88 9.84
C SER A 51 -8.79 -26.40 10.22
N GLY A 52 -9.73 -25.68 9.58
CA GLY A 52 -10.05 -24.28 9.95
C GLY A 52 -8.98 -23.23 9.61
N LYS A 53 -9.08 -22.01 10.16
CA LYS A 53 -8.10 -20.91 9.97
C LYS A 53 -6.97 -21.06 11.01
N GLY A 54 -5.71 -20.95 10.55
CA GLY A 54 -4.53 -20.96 11.43
C GLY A 54 -4.33 -19.63 12.17
N ASN A 55 -3.23 -19.51 12.92
CA ASN A 55 -2.88 -18.29 13.63
C ASN A 55 -2.48 -17.15 12.67
N PRO A 56 -2.72 -15.88 13.03
CA PRO A 56 -2.19 -14.74 12.28
C PRO A 56 -0.66 -14.75 12.27
N GLU A 57 -0.06 -14.70 11.08
CA GLU A 57 1.40 -14.63 10.92
C GLU A 57 1.84 -13.27 10.38
N PHE A 58 1.02 -12.64 9.55
CA PHE A 58 1.33 -11.35 8.96
C PHE A 58 0.18 -10.37 9.15
N TRP A 59 0.53 -9.10 9.23
CA TRP A 59 -0.42 -8.00 9.12
C TRP A 59 -0.20 -7.33 7.76
N VAL A 60 -1.29 -7.06 7.04
CA VAL A 60 -1.22 -6.43 5.72
C VAL A 60 -2.24 -5.31 5.61
N ALA A 61 -1.93 -4.30 4.80
CA ALA A 61 -2.89 -3.30 4.33
C ALA A 61 -3.23 -3.56 2.86
N VAL A 62 -4.52 -3.41 2.52
CA VAL A 62 -4.99 -3.54 1.13
C VAL A 62 -4.86 -2.18 0.44
N VAL A 63 -4.04 -2.12 -0.61
CA VAL A 63 -3.85 -0.90 -1.39
C VAL A 63 -4.50 -1.04 -2.76
N LYS A 64 -5.45 -0.14 -3.03
CA LYS A 64 -6.16 -0.05 -4.30
C LYS A 64 -5.48 0.95 -5.23
N PRO A 65 -5.60 0.78 -6.56
CA PRO A 65 -5.14 1.75 -7.54
C PRO A 65 -5.71 3.14 -7.23
N GLY A 66 -4.85 4.14 -7.30
CA GLY A 66 -5.17 5.53 -7.04
C GLY A 66 -4.99 6.02 -5.60
N ARG A 67 -4.62 5.15 -4.66
CA ARG A 67 -4.34 5.52 -3.27
C ARG A 67 -2.98 6.22 -3.14
N VAL A 68 -2.94 7.37 -2.48
CA VAL A 68 -1.69 8.01 -2.02
C VAL A 68 -1.21 7.30 -0.76
N MET A 69 0.07 6.96 -0.70
CA MET A 69 0.64 6.06 0.31
C MET A 69 1.64 6.76 1.23
N PHE A 70 2.45 7.65 0.67
CA PHE A 70 3.39 8.48 1.41
C PHE A 70 3.25 9.92 0.95
N GLU A 71 3.52 10.84 1.88
CA GLU A 71 3.52 12.27 1.67
C GLU A 71 4.80 12.87 2.24
N LEU A 72 5.37 13.86 1.55
CA LEU A 72 6.53 14.63 1.96
C LEU A 72 6.19 16.12 1.86
N SER A 73 6.70 16.91 2.81
CA SER A 73 6.62 18.37 2.83
C SER A 73 7.94 18.96 3.31
N GLY A 74 8.19 20.23 2.99
CA GLY A 74 9.36 20.96 3.50
C GLY A 74 10.70 20.54 2.88
N VAL A 75 10.68 19.97 1.69
CA VAL A 75 11.87 19.60 0.93
C VAL A 75 11.79 20.10 -0.52
N PRO A 76 12.93 20.46 -1.14
CA PRO A 76 12.98 20.77 -2.58
C PRO A 76 12.45 19.63 -3.47
N GLU A 77 11.86 19.97 -4.62
CA GLU A 77 11.18 19.01 -5.51
C GLU A 77 12.14 17.92 -6.03
N ASP A 78 13.36 18.28 -6.38
CA ASP A 78 14.41 17.38 -6.87
C ASP A 78 14.73 16.30 -5.84
N LEU A 79 14.87 16.69 -4.58
CA LEU A 79 15.09 15.78 -3.46
C LEU A 79 13.86 14.90 -3.21
N ALA A 80 12.65 15.48 -3.23
CA ALA A 80 11.41 14.74 -3.05
C ALA A 80 11.22 13.67 -4.13
N ARG A 81 11.48 14.02 -5.39
CA ARG A 81 11.36 13.13 -6.54
C ARG A 81 12.31 11.96 -6.44
N GLU A 82 13.56 12.21 -6.08
CA GLU A 82 14.57 11.16 -5.94
C GLU A 82 14.28 10.24 -4.74
N ALA A 83 13.87 10.82 -3.59
CA ALA A 83 13.46 10.04 -2.42
C ALA A 83 12.27 9.13 -2.73
N MET A 84 11.24 9.68 -3.39
CA MET A 84 10.04 8.94 -3.78
C MET A 84 10.32 7.88 -4.85
N ARG A 85 11.25 8.13 -5.78
CA ARG A 85 11.71 7.12 -6.74
C ARG A 85 12.35 5.93 -6.03
N ARG A 86 13.24 6.19 -5.07
CA ARG A 86 13.89 5.14 -4.25
C ARG A 86 12.87 4.36 -3.43
N ALA A 87 11.89 5.05 -2.83
CA ALA A 87 10.80 4.42 -2.10
C ALA A 87 9.96 3.49 -3.00
N GLY A 88 9.64 3.93 -4.22
CA GLY A 88 8.91 3.12 -5.21
C GLY A 88 9.58 1.78 -5.51
N HIS A 89 10.92 1.75 -5.61
CA HIS A 89 11.68 0.50 -5.83
C HIS A 89 11.64 -0.48 -4.64
N LYS A 90 11.17 -0.05 -3.46
CA LYS A 90 11.01 -0.93 -2.29
C LYS A 90 9.59 -1.49 -2.17
N LEU A 91 8.66 -1.00 -2.99
CA LEU A 91 7.28 -1.42 -2.97
C LEU A 91 7.01 -2.45 -4.06
N PRO A 92 6.24 -3.51 -3.78
CA PRO A 92 5.91 -4.54 -4.77
C PRO A 92 4.77 -4.10 -5.71
N ILE A 93 4.68 -2.82 -6.05
CA ILE A 93 3.65 -2.25 -6.93
C ILE A 93 4.18 -1.08 -7.74
N LYS A 94 3.58 -0.83 -8.91
CA LYS A 94 3.87 0.39 -9.67
C LYS A 94 3.37 1.63 -8.95
N THR A 95 4.25 2.62 -8.82
CA THR A 95 3.97 3.90 -8.15
C THR A 95 4.17 5.06 -9.09
N LYS A 96 3.37 6.12 -8.93
CA LYS A 96 3.52 7.40 -9.61
C LYS A 96 3.79 8.50 -8.59
N PHE A 97 4.78 9.35 -8.85
CA PHE A 97 4.96 10.59 -8.12
C PHE A 97 3.81 11.55 -8.41
N VAL A 98 3.22 12.11 -7.36
CA VAL A 98 2.12 13.06 -7.45
C VAL A 98 2.47 14.32 -6.66
N MET A 99 2.12 15.47 -7.22
CA MET A 99 2.17 16.74 -6.51
C MET A 99 0.76 17.09 -6.05
N ARG A 100 0.66 17.79 -4.93
CA ARG A 100 -0.59 18.39 -4.51
C ARG A 100 -0.87 19.58 -5.43
N GLU A 101 -2.01 19.55 -6.12
CA GLU A 101 -2.55 20.74 -6.76
C GLU A 101 -3.17 21.59 -5.65
N GLU A 102 -2.67 22.80 -5.44
CA GLU A 102 -3.33 23.79 -4.59
C GLU A 102 -4.67 24.15 -5.24
N THR A 103 -5.75 24.02 -4.47
CA THR A 103 -7.06 24.60 -4.77
C THR A 103 -7.28 25.75 -3.83
#